data_AF-A0A453QGT6-F1
#
_entry.id   AF-A0A453QGT6-F1
#
_cell.length_a   1.000
_cell.length_b   1.000
_cell.length_c   1.000
_cell.angle_alpha   90.00
_cell.angle_beta   90.00
_cell.angle_gamma   90.00
#
_symmetry.space_group_name_H-M   'P 1'
#
loop_
_entity.id
_entity.type
_entity.pdbx_description
1 polymer ?
#
loop_
_entity_poly.entity_id
_entity_poly.type
_entity_poly.pdbx_seq_one_letter_code
_entity_poly.pdbx_strand_id
1 'polypeptide(L)'
;PVSSVSCSCPPLLATPCGVLTFRPVRRRGRLAVPTYLYGAAHREGRTLAAIRRQLGYFRPQSNAEWHGPLPVTAEATTLPVAPDAGPDAASASKGVLVLGATAWVDNYNVPVRTADVEAVRRVARRVSERGGGLRSVQAMGLAHGDGGAEVACNLLDPGSVGAEEVQGMVERLAGEEGLAVGEGYFTDFSQEKIVELYMEKSAQAEA
;
A
#
# COMPACT_ATOMS: atom_id res chain seq x y z
N PRO A 1 -2.46 13.72 6.41
CA PRO A 1 -2.48 12.24 6.56
C PRO A 1 -3.27 11.59 5.41
N VAL A 2 -2.73 10.55 4.75
CA VAL A 2 -3.49 9.73 3.80
C VAL A 2 -3.76 8.41 4.50
N SER A 3 -5.01 8.18 4.90
CA SER A 3 -5.41 6.89 5.47
C SER A 3 -6.00 6.03 4.36
N SER A 4 -5.40 4.86 4.14
CA SER A 4 -5.94 3.86 3.21
C SER A 4 -6.59 2.74 4.00
N VAL A 5 -7.83 2.42 3.66
CA VAL A 5 -8.51 1.20 4.12
C VAL A 5 -8.59 0.26 2.92
N SER A 6 -8.00 -0.93 3.04
CA SER A 6 -8.15 -2.02 2.09
C SER A 6 -9.02 -3.10 2.70
N CYS A 7 -10.03 -3.55 1.97
CA CYS A 7 -10.63 -4.85 2.23
C CYS A 7 -9.99 -5.86 1.29
N SER A 8 -9.05 -6.65 1.82
CA SER A 8 -8.48 -7.82 1.13
C SER A 8 -9.41 -9.00 1.37
N CYS A 9 -9.90 -9.63 0.29
CA CYS A 9 -10.84 -10.75 0.40
C CYS A 9 -10.08 -12.08 0.23
N PRO A 10 -10.19 -13.04 1.17
CA PRO A 10 -9.59 -14.36 1.00
C PRO A 10 -10.31 -15.16 -0.12
N PRO A 11 -9.58 -15.99 -0.90
CA PRO A 11 -10.10 -16.71 -2.06
C PRO A 11 -11.18 -17.73 -1.71
N LEU A 12 -11.22 -18.23 -0.46
CA LEU A 12 -12.25 -19.18 -0.01
C LEU A 12 -13.66 -18.55 0.17
N LEU A 13 -13.77 -17.23 0.11
CA LEU A 13 -15.05 -16.49 0.07
C LEU A 13 -15.37 -15.98 -1.34
N ALA A 14 -14.62 -16.39 -2.36
CA ALA A 14 -14.77 -15.98 -3.73
C ALA A 14 -15.96 -16.68 -4.44
N THR A 15 -17.18 -16.42 -3.98
CA THR A 15 -18.20 -16.03 -4.98
C THR A 15 -17.62 -14.83 -5.74
N PRO A 16 -17.87 -14.67 -7.06
CA PRO A 16 -17.45 -13.44 -7.74
C PRO A 16 -17.96 -12.31 -6.85
N CYS A 17 -17.06 -11.48 -6.32
CA CYS A 17 -17.41 -10.39 -5.42
C CYS A 17 -18.29 -9.47 -6.26
N GLY A 18 -19.59 -9.78 -6.25
CA GLY A 18 -20.40 -9.69 -7.44
C GLY A 18 -20.75 -8.26 -7.61
N VAL A 19 -20.00 -7.55 -8.46
CA VAL A 19 -20.01 -6.09 -8.61
C VAL A 19 -20.60 -5.48 -7.35
N LEU A 20 -19.85 -5.54 -6.24
CA LEU A 20 -20.21 -4.76 -5.08
C LEU A 20 -20.11 -3.34 -5.62
N THR A 21 -21.22 -2.83 -6.16
CA THR A 21 -21.35 -1.43 -6.51
C THR A 21 -21.13 -0.80 -5.17
N PHE A 22 -19.91 -0.32 -4.96
CA PHE A 22 -19.57 0.41 -3.77
C PHE A 22 -20.37 1.68 -3.92
N ARG A 23 -21.65 1.62 -3.52
CA ARG A 23 -22.46 2.80 -3.33
C ARG A 23 -21.82 3.41 -2.10
N PRO A 24 -20.99 4.48 -2.25
CA PRO A 24 -20.51 5.17 -1.07
C PRO A 24 -21.76 5.44 -0.24
N VAL A 25 -21.77 4.91 0.99
CA VAL A 25 -22.94 4.94 1.86
C VAL A 25 -23.44 6.37 1.84
N ARG A 26 -24.57 6.61 1.17
CA ARG A 26 -25.20 7.93 1.07
C ARG A 26 -25.91 8.24 2.39
N ARG A 27 -25.29 7.90 3.53
CA ARG A 27 -25.70 8.46 4.82
C ARG A 27 -25.19 9.88 4.84
N ARG A 28 -26.11 10.81 4.63
CA ARG A 28 -25.99 12.20 5.07
C ARG A 28 -25.55 12.19 6.54
N GLY A 29 -24.25 12.31 6.81
CA GLY A 29 -23.74 12.17 8.17
C GLY A 29 -22.22 12.18 8.34
N ARG A 30 -21.64 13.40 8.31
CA ARG A 30 -20.53 13.91 9.14
C ARG A 30 -19.04 13.75 8.77
N LEU A 31 -18.61 12.83 7.93
CA LEU A 31 -17.20 12.85 7.46
C LEU A 31 -17.13 13.42 6.04
N ALA A 32 -17.12 14.74 5.96
CA ALA A 32 -16.83 15.49 4.73
C ALA A 32 -15.32 15.41 4.43
N VAL A 33 -14.87 14.25 3.95
CA VAL A 33 -13.48 13.97 3.59
C VAL A 33 -13.42 13.56 2.11
N PRO A 34 -12.51 14.13 1.32
CA PRO A 34 -12.31 13.72 -0.07
C PRO A 34 -11.96 12.24 -0.13
N THR A 35 -12.71 11.48 -0.92
CA THR A 35 -12.63 10.01 -0.95
C THR A 35 -12.27 9.52 -2.35
N TYR A 36 -11.27 8.66 -2.42
CA TYR A 36 -10.79 8.02 -3.64
C TYR A 36 -11.02 6.50 -3.58
N LEU A 37 -11.69 5.96 -4.59
CA LEU A 37 -11.95 4.54 -4.77
C LEU A 37 -10.83 3.88 -5.56
N TYR A 38 -10.50 2.61 -5.28
CA TYR A 38 -9.52 1.83 -6.04
C TYR A 38 -9.86 0.35 -6.12
N GLY A 39 -9.16 -0.37 -6.99
CA GLY A 39 -9.40 -1.80 -7.23
C GLY A 39 -10.83 -2.04 -7.73
N ALA A 40 -11.46 -3.10 -7.24
CA ALA A 40 -12.83 -3.46 -7.61
C ALA A 40 -13.89 -2.42 -7.19
N ALA A 41 -13.56 -1.50 -6.28
CA ALA A 41 -14.47 -0.42 -5.88
C ALA A 41 -14.54 0.74 -6.90
N HIS A 42 -13.61 0.81 -7.85
CA HIS A 42 -13.59 1.84 -8.89
C HIS A 42 -13.86 1.23 -10.27
N ARG A 43 -14.72 1.86 -11.08
CA ARG A 43 -15.17 1.32 -12.40
C ARG A 43 -14.02 0.94 -13.33
N GLU A 44 -12.93 1.71 -13.31
CA GLU A 44 -11.76 1.51 -14.17
C GLU A 44 -10.64 0.70 -13.49
N GLY A 45 -10.86 0.19 -12.27
CA GLY A 45 -9.88 -0.69 -11.61
C GLY A 45 -8.54 -0.03 -11.25
N ARG A 46 -8.51 1.31 -11.07
CA ARG A 46 -7.25 2.03 -10.81
C ARG A 46 -6.59 1.55 -9.52
N THR A 47 -5.26 1.60 -9.47
CA THR A 47 -4.47 1.09 -8.33
C THR A 47 -4.33 2.12 -7.20
N LEU A 48 -4.20 1.65 -5.96
CA LEU A 48 -3.86 2.50 -4.80
C LEU A 48 -2.59 3.31 -5.04
N ALA A 49 -1.57 2.67 -5.64
CA ALA A 49 -0.31 3.32 -5.95
C ALA A 49 -0.46 4.47 -6.97
N ALA A 50 -1.37 4.34 -7.94
CA ALA A 50 -1.65 5.43 -8.90
C ALA A 50 -2.28 6.65 -8.21
N ILE A 51 -3.26 6.42 -7.33
CA ILE A 51 -3.92 7.48 -6.54
C ILE A 51 -2.89 8.18 -5.65
N ARG A 52 -2.10 7.42 -4.88
CA ARG A 52 -1.03 7.97 -4.02
C ARG A 52 -0.04 8.85 -4.82
N ARG A 53 0.32 8.45 -6.05
CA ARG A 53 1.18 9.27 -6.94
C ARG A 53 0.52 10.55 -7.42
N GLN A 54 -0.73 10.48 -7.87
CA GLN A 54 -1.50 11.65 -8.30
C GLN A 54 -1.65 12.67 -7.18
N LEU A 55 -1.81 12.17 -5.95
CA LEU A 55 -1.84 12.95 -4.72
C LEU A 55 -0.45 13.36 -4.22
N GLY A 56 0.64 13.10 -4.94
CA GLY A 56 1.97 13.54 -4.54
C GLY A 56 2.55 12.86 -3.30
N TYR A 57 1.98 11.74 -2.83
CA TYR A 57 2.44 11.00 -1.65
C TYR A 57 3.91 10.57 -1.75
N PHE A 58 4.38 10.29 -2.97
CA PHE A 58 5.74 9.83 -3.23
C PHE A 58 6.72 10.96 -3.58
N ARG A 59 6.47 12.20 -3.17
CA ARG A 59 7.43 13.30 -3.39
C ARG A 59 8.42 13.36 -2.22
N PRO A 60 9.74 13.32 -2.48
CA PRO A 60 10.74 13.48 -1.43
C PRO A 60 10.65 14.88 -0.80
N GLN A 61 10.58 14.93 0.53
CA GLN A 61 10.77 16.16 1.30
C GLN A 61 12.13 16.13 2.02
N SER A 62 12.56 17.27 2.56
CA SER A 62 13.91 17.50 3.10
C SER A 62 14.40 16.47 4.12
N ASN A 63 13.50 15.68 4.72
CA ASN A 63 13.79 14.75 5.80
C ASN A 63 13.48 13.28 5.46
N ALA A 64 13.31 12.93 4.17
CA ALA A 64 12.91 11.59 3.71
C ALA A 64 11.58 11.05 4.26
N GLU A 65 10.79 11.88 4.96
CA GLU A 65 9.44 11.56 5.40
C GLU A 65 8.43 11.65 4.25
N TRP A 66 7.55 10.64 4.16
CA TRP A 66 6.45 10.63 3.20
C TRP A 66 5.25 11.38 3.76
N HIS A 67 5.03 12.59 3.25
CA HIS A 67 3.84 13.37 3.57
C HIS A 67 2.80 13.28 2.45
N GLY A 68 1.53 13.32 2.82
CA GLY A 68 0.42 13.41 1.86
C GLY A 68 0.40 14.74 1.08
N PRO A 69 -0.54 14.93 0.13
CA PRO A 69 -0.64 16.12 -0.73
C PRO A 69 -0.77 17.47 0.01
N LEU A 70 -1.01 17.45 1.31
CA LEU A 70 -1.56 18.59 2.04
C LEU A 70 -0.46 19.30 2.82
N PRO A 71 -0.26 20.61 2.61
CA PRO A 71 0.54 21.42 3.51
C PRO A 71 -0.04 21.29 4.92
N VAL A 72 0.82 21.02 5.90
CA VAL A 72 0.45 20.87 7.32
C VAL A 72 -0.25 22.13 7.88
N THR A 73 -0.06 23.28 7.21
CA THR A 73 -0.56 24.60 7.62
C THR A 73 -1.83 25.07 6.91
N ALA A 74 -2.36 24.33 5.93
CA ALA A 74 -3.49 24.80 5.13
C ALA A 74 -4.84 24.39 5.73
N GLU A 75 -5.75 25.36 5.93
CA GLU A 75 -7.12 25.10 6.40
C GLU A 75 -7.92 24.25 5.40
N ALA A 76 -7.77 24.55 4.10
CA ALA A 76 -8.29 23.78 2.99
C ALA A 76 -7.32 23.87 1.79
N THR A 77 -7.04 22.74 1.15
CA THR A 77 -6.19 22.66 -0.05
C THR A 77 -6.94 21.99 -1.18
N THR A 78 -6.95 22.64 -2.35
CA THR A 78 -7.47 22.07 -3.58
C THR A 78 -6.65 20.85 -3.98
N LEU A 79 -7.32 19.75 -4.25
CA LEU A 79 -6.65 18.50 -4.62
C LEU A 79 -6.23 18.51 -6.10
N PRO A 80 -5.10 17.89 -6.45
CA PRO A 80 -4.60 17.87 -7.83
C PRO A 80 -5.46 17.03 -8.78
N VAL A 81 -6.30 16.16 -8.24
CA VAL A 81 -7.27 15.33 -8.96
C VAL A 81 -8.59 15.41 -8.19
N ALA A 82 -9.72 15.37 -8.89
CA ALA A 82 -11.03 15.35 -8.24
C ALA A 82 -11.25 14.00 -7.49
N PRO A 83 -11.79 14.01 -6.27
CA PRO A 83 -12.19 12.79 -5.57
C PRO A 83 -13.44 12.18 -6.22
N ASP A 84 -13.67 10.88 -6.01
CA ASP A 84 -14.89 10.24 -6.53
C ASP A 84 -16.11 10.52 -5.64
N ALA A 85 -15.87 10.89 -4.38
CA ALA A 85 -16.90 11.29 -3.44
C ALA A 85 -16.37 12.26 -2.37
N GLY A 86 -17.26 13.06 -1.79
CA GLY A 86 -16.90 14.06 -0.78
C GLY A 86 -16.53 15.42 -1.38
N PRO A 87 -15.94 16.33 -0.59
CA PRO A 87 -15.55 17.66 -1.05
C PRO A 87 -14.27 17.63 -1.92
N ASP A 88 -14.10 18.60 -2.81
CA ASP A 88 -12.92 18.72 -3.69
C ASP A 88 -11.67 19.30 -3.00
N ALA A 89 -11.83 19.78 -1.76
CA ALA A 89 -10.77 20.30 -0.94
C ALA A 89 -10.58 19.43 0.31
N ALA A 90 -9.32 19.16 0.65
CA ALA A 90 -8.98 18.47 1.87
C ALA A 90 -8.56 19.45 2.96
N SER A 91 -8.91 19.13 4.20
CA SER A 91 -8.40 19.82 5.39
C SER A 91 -7.14 19.12 5.89
N ALA A 92 -6.12 19.86 6.33
CA ALA A 92 -4.88 19.27 6.86
C ALA A 92 -5.12 18.28 8.01
N SER A 93 -6.10 18.55 8.90
CA SER A 93 -6.43 17.71 10.05
C SER A 93 -7.15 16.41 9.67
N LYS A 94 -7.86 16.39 8.53
CA LYS A 94 -8.67 15.24 8.08
C LYS A 94 -7.99 14.42 6.99
N GLY A 95 -7.16 15.06 6.18
CA GLY A 95 -6.52 14.37 5.07
C GLY A 95 -7.49 14.00 3.95
N VAL A 96 -7.19 12.88 3.32
CA VAL A 96 -8.02 12.23 2.30
C VAL A 96 -8.19 10.76 2.65
N LEU A 97 -9.32 10.18 2.23
CA LEU A 97 -9.61 8.75 2.37
C LEU A 97 -9.33 8.04 1.05
N VAL A 98 -8.62 6.92 1.10
CA VAL A 98 -8.52 6.01 -0.05
C VAL A 98 -9.12 4.67 0.34
N LEU A 99 -10.16 4.25 -0.36
CA LEU A 99 -10.96 3.07 -0.03
C LEU A 99 -11.03 2.14 -1.25
N GLY A 100 -10.89 0.84 -1.04
CA GLY A 100 -10.97 -0.10 -2.15
C GLY A 100 -11.08 -1.54 -1.72
N ALA A 101 -11.22 -2.38 -2.73
CA ALA A 101 -11.27 -3.82 -2.60
C ALA A 101 -10.31 -4.43 -3.65
N THR A 102 -9.45 -5.34 -3.22
CA THR A 102 -8.47 -6.01 -4.07
C THR A 102 -8.43 -7.50 -3.76
N ALA A 103 -7.75 -8.26 -4.62
CA ALA A 103 -7.25 -9.57 -4.24
C ALA A 103 -6.33 -9.46 -3.01
N TRP A 104 -6.01 -10.61 -2.42
CA TRP A 104 -5.06 -10.70 -1.33
C TRP A 104 -3.69 -10.12 -1.74
N VAL A 105 -3.06 -9.41 -0.82
CA VAL A 105 -1.74 -8.80 -1.01
C VAL A 105 -0.89 -9.18 0.18
N ASP A 106 0.27 -9.77 -0.08
CA ASP A 106 1.27 -9.98 0.97
C ASP A 106 2.24 -8.80 1.02
N ASN A 107 2.64 -8.44 2.23
CA ASN A 107 3.60 -7.39 2.51
C ASN A 107 4.89 -8.01 3.03
N TYR A 108 5.95 -8.00 2.22
CA TYR A 108 7.24 -8.61 2.54
C TYR A 108 8.36 -7.57 2.43
N ASN A 109 9.07 -7.33 3.52
CA ASN A 109 10.15 -6.35 3.58
C ASN A 109 11.49 -7.05 3.72
N VAL A 110 12.50 -6.59 2.98
CA VAL A 110 13.87 -7.12 3.04
C VAL A 110 14.81 -6.06 3.62
N PRO A 111 15.35 -6.25 4.83
CA PRO A 111 16.33 -5.34 5.41
C PRO A 111 17.63 -5.27 4.61
N VAL A 112 18.19 -4.08 4.46
CA VAL A 112 19.48 -3.81 3.83
C VAL A 112 20.38 -3.09 4.83
N ARG A 113 21.59 -3.62 5.03
CA ARG A 113 22.58 -3.11 5.99
C ARG A 113 23.32 -1.89 5.43
N THR A 114 22.60 -0.79 5.25
CA THR A 114 23.14 0.48 4.76
C THR A 114 22.30 1.65 5.24
N ALA A 115 22.95 2.81 5.42
CA ALA A 115 22.29 4.10 5.60
C ALA A 115 22.01 4.81 4.26
N ASP A 116 22.53 4.29 3.14
CA ASP A 116 22.28 4.85 1.81
C ASP A 116 20.91 4.41 1.28
N VAL A 117 19.88 5.19 1.66
CA VAL A 117 18.50 5.00 1.21
C VAL A 117 18.37 5.16 -0.30
N GLU A 118 19.22 5.96 -0.96
CA GLU A 118 19.18 6.12 -2.42
C GLU A 118 19.63 4.85 -3.13
N ALA A 119 20.63 4.15 -2.60
CA ALA A 119 21.00 2.82 -3.10
C ALA A 119 19.85 1.82 -2.96
N VAL A 120 19.19 1.79 -1.80
CA VAL A 120 18.03 0.91 -1.59
C VAL A 120 16.85 1.28 -2.51
N ARG A 121 16.65 2.57 -2.81
CA ARG A 121 15.65 3.03 -3.79
C ARG A 121 15.96 2.54 -5.22
N ARG A 122 17.25 2.49 -5.62
CA ARG A 122 17.67 1.93 -6.92
C ARG A 122 17.39 0.44 -6.99
N VAL A 123 17.73 -0.31 -5.94
CA VAL A 123 17.43 -1.74 -5.83
C VAL A 123 15.91 -1.97 -5.90
N ALA A 124 15.13 -1.29 -5.07
CA ALA A 124 13.68 -1.40 -5.03
C ALA A 124 13.03 -1.10 -6.40
N ARG A 125 13.53 -0.10 -7.13
CA ARG A 125 13.06 0.20 -8.48
C ARG A 125 13.25 -1.02 -9.39
N ARG A 126 14.43 -1.64 -9.38
CA ARG A 126 14.74 -2.83 -10.20
C ARG A 126 13.97 -4.07 -9.76
N VAL A 127 13.59 -4.19 -8.49
CA VAL A 127 12.70 -5.26 -7.99
C VAL A 127 11.27 -5.08 -8.49
N SER A 128 10.77 -3.83 -8.50
CA SER A 128 9.38 -3.55 -8.85
C SER A 128 9.06 -3.84 -10.32
N GLU A 129 7.83 -4.31 -10.58
CA GLU A 129 7.33 -4.52 -11.95
C GLU A 129 7.45 -3.25 -12.80
N ARG A 130 7.14 -2.10 -12.20
CA ARG A 130 7.22 -0.79 -12.85
C ARG A 130 8.64 -0.46 -13.31
N GLY A 131 9.68 -0.95 -12.63
CA GLY A 131 11.06 -0.79 -13.04
C GLY A 131 11.61 -1.95 -13.87
N GLY A 132 10.75 -2.86 -14.34
CA GLY A 132 11.11 -4.01 -15.16
C GLY A 132 11.51 -5.26 -14.37
N GLY A 133 11.20 -5.30 -13.06
CA GLY A 133 11.49 -6.43 -12.19
C GLY A 133 10.42 -7.51 -12.19
N LEU A 134 10.11 -8.04 -11.00
CA LEU A 134 9.15 -9.12 -10.81
C LEU A 134 7.74 -8.65 -11.14
N ARG A 135 6.98 -9.48 -11.86
CA ARG A 135 5.56 -9.24 -12.16
C ARG A 135 4.75 -9.18 -10.86
N SER A 136 3.73 -8.32 -10.81
CA SER A 136 2.82 -8.20 -9.66
C SER A 136 3.53 -7.80 -8.36
N VAL A 137 4.76 -7.26 -8.42
CA VAL A 137 5.48 -6.75 -7.26
C VAL A 137 5.59 -5.24 -7.33
N GLN A 138 5.12 -4.57 -6.28
CA GLN A 138 5.43 -3.17 -6.02
C GLN A 138 6.52 -3.12 -4.97
N ALA A 139 7.59 -2.37 -5.20
CA ALA A 139 8.68 -2.25 -4.24
C ALA A 139 9.07 -0.79 -4.03
N MET A 140 9.52 -0.46 -2.82
CA MET A 140 9.97 0.86 -2.43
C MET A 140 11.15 0.76 -1.46
N GLY A 141 12.16 1.62 -1.64
CA GLY A 141 13.26 1.75 -0.69
C GLY A 141 12.90 2.71 0.43
N LEU A 142 12.97 2.24 1.67
CA LEU A 142 12.61 2.98 2.88
C LEU A 142 13.79 3.06 3.84
N ALA A 143 13.89 4.16 4.58
CA ALA A 143 14.68 4.18 5.80
C ALA A 143 13.97 3.32 6.85
N HIS A 144 14.72 2.53 7.59
CA HIS A 144 14.23 1.66 8.65
C HIS A 144 15.04 1.94 9.94
N GLY A 145 14.53 1.53 11.10
CA GLY A 145 15.13 1.84 12.42
C GLY A 145 16.66 1.61 12.50
N ASP A 146 17.29 2.26 13.48
CA ASP A 146 18.72 2.13 13.80
C ASP A 146 19.70 2.49 12.65
N GLY A 147 19.27 3.38 11.75
CA GLY A 147 20.08 3.85 10.63
C GLY A 147 20.20 2.85 9.47
N GLY A 148 19.33 1.84 9.44
CA GLY A 148 19.20 0.91 8.33
C GLY A 148 18.24 1.40 7.24
N ALA A 149 18.10 0.57 6.21
CA ALA A 149 17.12 0.76 5.15
C ALA A 149 16.53 -0.59 4.77
N GLU A 150 15.40 -0.60 4.08
CA GLU A 150 14.76 -1.83 3.62
C GLU A 150 14.11 -1.66 2.26
N VAL A 151 14.01 -2.77 1.53
CA VAL A 151 13.16 -2.87 0.34
C VAL A 151 11.80 -3.40 0.79
N ALA A 152 10.84 -2.50 0.90
CA ALA A 152 9.46 -2.86 1.24
C ALA A 152 8.70 -3.28 -0.01
N CYS A 153 8.10 -4.48 0.00
CA CYS A 153 7.41 -5.04 -1.15
C CYS A 153 5.94 -5.34 -0.85
N ASN A 154 5.06 -5.00 -1.80
CA ASN A 154 3.70 -5.53 -1.88
C ASN A 154 3.67 -6.56 -3.01
N LEU A 155 3.34 -7.80 -2.66
CA LEU A 155 3.14 -8.92 -3.58
C LEU A 155 1.64 -8.94 -3.91
N LEU A 156 1.28 -8.39 -5.07
CA LEU A 156 -0.12 -8.21 -5.48
C LEU A 156 -0.79 -9.51 -5.94
N ASP A 157 0.02 -10.53 -6.22
CA ASP A 157 -0.43 -11.87 -6.59
C ASP A 157 0.53 -12.91 -5.96
N PRO A 158 0.39 -13.18 -4.65
CA PRO A 158 1.28 -14.09 -3.94
C PRO A 158 1.22 -15.55 -4.43
N GLY A 159 0.22 -15.93 -5.22
CA GLY A 159 0.17 -17.23 -5.89
C GLY A 159 1.12 -17.35 -7.09
N SER A 160 1.57 -16.21 -7.64
CA SER A 160 2.48 -16.16 -8.80
C SER A 160 3.92 -15.80 -8.44
N VAL A 161 4.12 -14.94 -7.44
CA VAL A 161 5.46 -14.52 -6.97
C VAL A 161 5.46 -14.52 -5.44
N GLY A 162 6.32 -15.35 -4.87
CA GLY A 162 6.47 -15.51 -3.42
C GLY A 162 7.56 -14.66 -2.79
N ALA A 163 7.65 -14.76 -1.47
CA ALA A 163 8.67 -14.09 -0.67
C ALA A 163 10.10 -14.57 -1.00
N GLU A 164 10.26 -15.84 -1.35
CA GLU A 164 11.56 -16.42 -1.73
C GLU A 164 12.12 -15.77 -3.00
N GLU A 165 11.30 -15.60 -4.05
CA GLU A 165 11.73 -14.93 -5.28
C GLU A 165 12.05 -13.46 -5.05
N VAL A 166 11.28 -12.78 -4.20
CA VAL A 166 11.55 -11.39 -3.82
C VAL A 166 12.87 -11.29 -3.05
N GLN A 167 13.08 -12.16 -2.05
CA GLN A 167 14.32 -12.22 -1.26
C GLN A 167 15.53 -12.43 -2.17
N GLY A 168 15.51 -13.46 -3.02
CA GLY A 168 16.62 -13.77 -3.93
C GLY A 168 16.89 -12.66 -4.95
N MET A 169 15.84 -11.99 -5.45
CA MET A 169 16.03 -10.85 -6.35
C MET A 169 16.64 -9.65 -5.63
N VAL A 170 16.22 -9.34 -4.40
CA VAL A 170 16.81 -8.27 -3.59
C VAL A 170 18.27 -8.58 -3.27
N GLU A 171 18.58 -9.80 -2.82
CA GLU A 171 19.95 -10.27 -2.55
C GLU A 171 20.88 -10.07 -3.75
N ARG A 172 20.47 -10.53 -4.92
CA ARG A 172 21.26 -10.39 -6.15
C ARG A 172 21.50 -8.92 -6.50
N LEU A 173 20.44 -8.11 -6.52
CA LEU A 173 20.51 -6.70 -6.91
C LEU A 173 21.30 -5.84 -5.91
N ALA A 174 21.13 -6.11 -4.62
CA ALA A 174 21.87 -5.46 -3.55
C ALA A 174 23.36 -5.86 -3.60
N GLY A 175 23.66 -7.13 -3.87
CA GLY A 175 25.02 -7.63 -4.06
C GLY A 175 25.76 -6.97 -5.23
N GLU A 176 25.06 -6.68 -6.35
CA GLU A 176 25.62 -5.90 -7.46
C GLU A 176 26.05 -4.47 -7.05
N GLU A 177 25.41 -3.91 -6.02
CA GLU A 177 25.77 -2.61 -5.43
C GLU A 177 26.69 -2.74 -4.20
N GLY A 178 27.18 -3.95 -3.88
CA GLY A 178 28.06 -4.20 -2.73
C GLY A 178 27.35 -4.11 -1.37
N LEU A 179 26.03 -4.23 -1.34
CA LEU A 179 25.22 -4.13 -0.12
C LEU A 179 24.92 -5.51 0.47
N ALA A 180 25.00 -5.62 1.79
CA ALA A 180 24.56 -6.80 2.51
C ALA A 180 23.08 -6.67 2.89
N VAL A 181 22.33 -7.77 2.77
CA VAL A 181 20.90 -7.83 3.14
C VAL A 181 20.66 -8.81 4.27
N GLY A 182 19.57 -8.59 5.02
CA GLY A 182 19.08 -9.52 6.03
C GLY A 182 18.01 -10.45 5.47
N GLU A 183 17.55 -11.36 6.33
CA GLU A 183 16.35 -12.16 6.06
C GLU A 183 15.12 -11.25 6.06
N GLY A 184 14.31 -11.33 5.01
CA GLY A 184 13.07 -10.57 4.92
C GLY A 184 11.95 -11.15 5.77
N TYR A 185 10.92 -10.35 6.02
CA TYR A 185 9.83 -10.68 6.91
C TYR A 185 8.49 -10.15 6.39
N PHE A 186 7.40 -10.83 6.75
CA PHE A 186 6.06 -10.33 6.49
C PHE A 186 5.67 -9.28 7.54
N THR A 187 5.05 -8.18 7.11
CA THR A 187 4.63 -7.11 8.03
C THR A 187 3.21 -7.29 8.58
N ASP A 188 2.46 -8.27 8.07
CA ASP A 188 1.07 -8.55 8.45
C ASP A 188 0.87 -10.06 8.65
N PHE A 189 -0.30 -10.44 9.13
CA PHE A 189 -0.70 -11.83 9.27
C PHE A 189 -0.88 -12.51 7.92
N SER A 190 -0.64 -13.83 7.90
CA SER A 190 -0.97 -14.64 6.74
C SER A 190 -2.47 -14.65 6.48
N GLN A 191 -2.83 -15.02 5.25
CA GLN A 191 -4.22 -15.19 4.85
C GLN A 191 -4.97 -16.17 5.76
N GLU A 192 -4.37 -17.31 6.06
CA GLU A 192 -4.93 -18.36 6.91
C GLU A 192 -5.18 -17.81 8.31
N LYS A 193 -4.21 -17.06 8.85
CA LYS A 193 -4.34 -16.48 10.18
C LYS A 193 -5.46 -15.45 10.26
N ILE A 194 -5.63 -14.62 9.23
CA ILE A 194 -6.73 -13.65 9.17
C ILE A 194 -8.09 -14.35 9.07
N VAL A 195 -8.19 -15.43 8.29
CA VAL A 195 -9.41 -16.24 8.21
C VAL A 195 -9.72 -16.89 9.57
N GLU A 196 -8.73 -17.48 10.23
CA GLU A 196 -8.88 -18.07 11.58
C GLU A 196 -9.41 -17.02 12.58
N LEU A 197 -8.76 -15.86 12.65
CA LEU A 197 -9.16 -14.75 13.55
C LEU A 197 -10.59 -14.25 13.27
N TYR A 198 -11.01 -14.25 12.00
CA TYR A 198 -12.38 -13.90 11.63
C TYR A 198 -13.38 -14.94 12.15
N MET A 199 -13.12 -16.22 11.92
CA MET A 199 -14.00 -17.31 12.34
C MET A 199 -14.14 -17.36 13.86
N GLU A 200 -13.04 -17.17 14.60
CA GLU A 200 -13.05 -17.08 16.07
C GLU A 200 -13.93 -15.92 16.56
N LYS A 201 -13.80 -14.74 15.97
CA LYS A 201 -14.61 -13.56 16.34
C LYS A 201 -16.08 -13.74 15.99
N SER A 202 -16.40 -14.34 14.85
CA SER A 202 -17.78 -14.62 14.47
C SER A 202 -18.44 -15.61 15.45
N ALA A 203 -17.73 -16.67 15.84
CA ALA A 203 -18.23 -17.61 16.84
C ALA A 203 -18.47 -16.96 18.20
N GLN A 204 -17.62 -16.01 18.61
CA GLN A 204 -17.80 -15.25 19.86
C GLN A 204 -18.94 -14.23 19.80
N ALA A 205 -19.26 -13.69 18.62
CA ALA A 205 -20.37 -12.75 18.45
C ALA A 205 -21.75 -13.43 18.42
N GLU A 206 -21.78 -14.74 18.17
CA GLU A 206 -22.99 -15.58 18.15
C GLU A 206 -23.27 -16.27 19.49
N ALA A 207 -22.31 -16.26 20.43
CA ALA A 207 -22.41 -16.82 21.78
C ALA A 207 -22.92 -15.80 22.81
#